data_AF-A0A969ES48-F1
#
_entry.id   AF-A0A969ES48-F1
#
_cell.length_a   1.000
_cell.length_b   1.000
_cell.length_c   1.000
_cell.angle_alpha   90.00
_cell.angle_beta   90.00
_cell.angle_gamma   90.00
#
_symmetry.space_group_name_H-M   'P 1'
#
loop_
_entity.id
_entity.type
_entity.pdbx_description
1 polymer ?
#
loop_
_entity_poly.entity_id
_entity_poly.type
_entity_poly.pdbx_seq_one_letter_code
_entity_poly.pdbx_strand_id
1 'polypeptide(L)'
;MDLGCLFELNVQHQGRPVVGAIQALGNSFGNFDQMPFIRLLGDDRSGNSAEGEFLHINGRQWEQIRRVLIFAFIYEGVPNWAAADAVVTINTPGQPTLEVRLDSHRNDQGMCAIALLENTGGNIQVTKLMDYFQSHQYMDSAYKFGLRWTAGKKD
;
A
#
# COMPACT_ATOMS: atom_id res chain seq x y z
N MET A 1 -13.25 1.62 0.05
CA MET A 1 -11.85 2.01 -0.23
C MET A 1 -11.06 0.75 -0.40
N ASP A 2 -9.89 0.82 -1.03
CA ASP A 2 -8.96 -0.31 -1.10
C ASP A 2 -7.61 0.07 -0.51
N LEU A 3 -6.98 -0.90 0.16
CA LEU A 3 -5.63 -0.89 0.67
C LEU A 3 -4.70 -1.60 -0.31
N GLY A 4 -3.49 -1.09 -0.45
CA GLY A 4 -2.45 -1.72 -1.23
C GLY A 4 -1.07 -1.25 -0.86
N CYS A 5 -0.08 -1.76 -1.57
CA CYS A 5 1.27 -1.25 -1.48
C CYS A 5 2.04 -1.33 -2.80
N LEU A 6 3.00 -0.42 -2.97
CA LEU A 6 4.12 -0.62 -3.89
C LEU A 6 5.27 -1.24 -3.11
N PHE A 7 6.01 -2.14 -3.73
CA PHE A 7 7.19 -2.76 -3.11
C PHE A 7 8.39 -2.75 -4.05
N GLU A 8 9.57 -2.70 -3.46
CA GLU A 8 10.86 -2.95 -4.12
C GLU A 8 11.64 -3.95 -3.25
N LEU A 9 12.22 -4.97 -3.87
CA LEU A 9 13.01 -5.98 -3.18
C LEU A 9 14.51 -5.72 -3.37
N ASN A 10 15.32 -6.14 -2.40
CA ASN A 10 16.78 -6.05 -2.47
C ASN A 10 17.36 -7.08 -3.46
N VAL A 11 16.59 -8.11 -3.79
CA VAL A 11 16.99 -9.14 -4.76
C VAL A 11 16.65 -8.72 -6.19
N GLN A 12 17.43 -9.25 -7.14
CA GLN A 12 17.19 -9.07 -8.56
C GLN A 12 16.62 -10.35 -9.17
N HIS A 13 15.76 -10.19 -10.18
CA HIS A 13 15.31 -11.29 -11.03
C HIS A 13 15.80 -11.04 -12.45
N GLN A 14 16.60 -11.96 -13.00
CA GLN A 14 17.18 -11.84 -14.34
C GLN A 14 17.94 -10.51 -14.56
N GLY A 15 18.71 -10.08 -13.56
CA GLY A 15 19.49 -8.83 -13.60
C GLY A 15 18.66 -7.55 -13.53
N ARG A 16 17.37 -7.63 -13.18
CA ARG A 16 16.48 -6.47 -13.02
C ARG A 16 15.99 -6.33 -11.58
N PRO A 17 15.78 -5.10 -11.08
CA PRO A 17 15.11 -4.87 -9.82
C PRO A 17 13.72 -5.52 -9.81
N VAL A 18 13.34 -6.10 -8.68
CA VAL A 18 11.98 -6.62 -8.49
C VAL A 18 11.14 -5.56 -7.81
N VAL A 19 10.28 -4.92 -8.60
CA VAL A 19 9.29 -3.93 -8.15
C VAL A 19 7.89 -4.39 -8.52
N GLY A 20 6.90 -4.04 -7.72
CA GLY A 20 5.52 -4.46 -7.97
C GLY A 20 4.50 -3.74 -7.11
N ALA A 21 3.23 -4.02 -7.39
CA ALA A 21 2.10 -3.52 -6.62
C ALA A 21 1.25 -4.70 -6.13
N ILE A 22 0.81 -4.63 -4.87
CA ILE A 22 -0.20 -5.51 -4.29
C ILE A 22 -1.45 -4.68 -4.06
N GLN A 23 -2.54 -5.08 -4.70
CA GLN A 23 -3.84 -4.44 -4.64
C GLN A 23 -4.89 -5.35 -5.28
N ALA A 24 -6.13 -5.28 -4.80
CA ALA A 24 -7.18 -6.14 -5.29
C ALA A 24 -7.69 -5.76 -6.69
N LEU A 25 -7.72 -4.46 -7.04
CA LEU A 25 -8.10 -3.96 -8.38
C LEU A 25 -7.21 -4.57 -9.50
N GLY A 26 -5.95 -4.85 -9.22
CA GLY A 26 -5.02 -5.50 -10.15
C GLY A 26 -4.99 -7.03 -10.07
N ASN A 27 -5.89 -7.65 -9.29
CA ASN A 27 -5.87 -9.07 -8.94
C ASN A 27 -4.49 -9.55 -8.43
N SER A 28 -3.79 -8.68 -7.68
CA SER A 28 -2.45 -8.94 -7.16
C SER A 28 -2.50 -8.97 -5.64
N PHE A 29 -2.62 -10.18 -5.08
CA PHE A 29 -2.75 -10.40 -3.63
C PHE A 29 -1.43 -10.75 -2.93
N GLY A 30 -0.36 -10.99 -3.68
CA GLY A 30 0.94 -11.36 -3.13
C GLY A 30 0.96 -12.71 -2.41
N ASN A 31 2.02 -12.95 -1.63
CA ASN A 31 2.23 -14.17 -0.86
C ASN A 31 3.07 -13.83 0.39
N PHE A 32 2.70 -14.40 1.54
CA PHE A 32 3.36 -14.10 2.81
C PHE A 32 4.65 -14.92 3.01
N ASP A 33 4.66 -16.17 2.53
CA ASP A 33 5.75 -17.13 2.75
C ASP A 33 6.71 -17.21 1.56
N GLN A 34 6.30 -16.69 0.41
CA GLN A 34 7.10 -16.61 -0.82
C GLN A 34 7.21 -15.17 -1.28
N MET A 35 8.21 -14.86 -2.10
CA MET A 35 8.35 -13.55 -2.74
C MET A 35 7.00 -13.10 -3.33
N PRO A 36 6.51 -11.88 -3.00
CA PRO A 36 7.25 -10.75 -2.42
C PRO A 36 7.25 -10.66 -0.89
N PHE A 37 6.79 -11.68 -0.16
CA PHE A 37 6.68 -11.71 1.31
C PHE A 37 5.70 -10.67 1.88
N ILE A 38 4.80 -10.21 1.03
CA ILE A 38 3.74 -9.26 1.34
C ILE A 38 2.45 -9.88 0.78
N ARG A 39 1.37 -9.86 1.57
CA ARG A 39 0.09 -10.44 1.19
C ARG A 39 -1.06 -9.52 1.58
N LEU A 40 -1.96 -9.26 0.63
CA LEU A 40 -3.29 -8.72 0.89
C LEU A 40 -4.23 -9.89 1.18
N LEU A 41 -4.91 -9.89 2.33
CA LEU A 41 -5.70 -11.05 2.77
C LEU A 41 -7.03 -11.22 2.01
N GLY A 42 -7.57 -10.14 1.48
CA GLY A 42 -8.84 -10.16 0.76
C GLY A 42 -9.17 -8.77 0.22
N ASP A 43 -10.14 -8.74 -0.67
CA ASP A 43 -10.79 -7.54 -1.18
C ASP A 43 -12.11 -7.41 -0.40
N ASP A 44 -12.27 -6.38 0.42
CA ASP A 44 -13.59 -6.12 1.02
C ASP A 44 -14.47 -5.37 0.02
N ARG A 45 -14.89 -6.10 -1.02
CA ARG A 45 -15.78 -5.62 -2.08
C ARG A 45 -17.17 -5.21 -1.58
N SER A 46 -17.50 -5.53 -0.33
CA SER A 46 -18.85 -5.39 0.21
C SER A 46 -18.99 -4.20 1.16
N GLY A 47 -17.89 -3.66 1.69
CA GLY A 47 -17.92 -2.73 2.83
C GLY A 47 -18.56 -3.35 4.08
N ASN A 48 -18.69 -4.68 4.09
CA ASN A 48 -19.50 -5.46 5.01
C ASN A 48 -18.61 -6.38 5.87
N SER A 49 -17.30 -6.41 5.60
CA SER A 49 -16.31 -6.88 6.56
C SER A 49 -16.21 -5.83 7.67
N ALA A 50 -16.67 -6.18 8.87
CA ALA A 50 -16.48 -5.34 10.04
C ALA A 50 -14.98 -5.11 10.37
N GLU A 51 -14.08 -5.90 9.78
CA GLU A 51 -12.65 -5.91 10.06
C GLU A 51 -11.82 -5.10 9.03
N GLY A 52 -12.40 -4.70 7.89
CA GLY A 52 -11.69 -3.97 6.83
C GLY A 52 -10.74 -4.84 5.99
N GLU A 53 -9.73 -4.21 5.35
CA GLU A 53 -8.70 -4.88 4.54
C GLU A 53 -7.36 -4.97 5.28
N PHE A 54 -6.66 -6.09 5.10
CA PHE A 54 -5.40 -6.37 5.79
C PHE A 54 -4.26 -6.66 4.83
N LEU A 55 -3.18 -5.88 4.96
CA LEU A 55 -1.92 -6.11 4.29
C LEU A 55 -0.89 -6.64 5.29
N HIS A 56 -0.45 -7.89 5.11
CA HIS A 56 0.55 -8.53 5.94
C HIS A 56 1.93 -8.48 5.28
N ILE A 57 2.93 -8.00 6.02
CA ILE A 57 4.34 -7.97 5.60
C ILE A 57 5.13 -8.93 6.50
N ASN A 58 5.84 -9.88 5.90
CA ASN A 58 6.61 -10.85 6.65
C ASN A 58 7.93 -10.23 7.17
N GLY A 59 7.90 -9.74 8.40
CA GLY A 59 9.08 -9.14 9.05
C GLY A 59 10.28 -10.07 9.16
N ARG A 60 10.10 -11.41 9.11
CA ARG A 60 11.22 -12.37 9.11
C ARG A 60 12.00 -12.35 7.81
N GLN A 61 11.40 -11.85 6.73
CA GLN A 61 12.00 -11.72 5.40
C GLN A 61 12.36 -10.26 5.08
N TRP A 62 12.36 -9.37 6.08
CA TRP A 62 12.56 -7.94 5.86
C TRP A 62 13.87 -7.62 5.13
N GLU A 63 14.95 -8.37 5.38
CA GLU A 63 16.22 -8.22 4.65
C GLU A 63 16.09 -8.35 3.13
N GLN A 64 15.08 -9.08 2.63
CA GLN A 64 14.82 -9.22 1.21
C GLN A 64 14.00 -8.05 0.63
N ILE A 65 13.34 -7.28 1.49
CA ILE A 65 12.51 -6.14 1.11
C ILE A 65 13.34 -4.87 1.26
N ARG A 66 13.39 -4.06 0.20
CA ARG A 66 14.08 -2.77 0.23
C ARG A 66 13.19 -1.70 0.83
N ARG A 67 11.98 -1.58 0.30
CA ARG A 67 10.98 -0.59 0.75
C ARG A 67 9.57 -0.98 0.34
N VAL A 68 8.61 -0.51 1.12
CA VAL A 68 7.17 -0.70 0.90
C VAL A 68 6.46 0.64 1.09
N LEU A 69 5.76 1.12 0.06
CA LEU A 69 4.87 2.27 0.17
C LEU A 69 3.45 1.77 0.35
N ILE A 70 2.90 1.95 1.55
CA ILE A 70 1.51 1.62 1.86
C ILE A 70 0.62 2.76 1.35
N PHE A 71 -0.42 2.41 0.61
CA PHE A 71 -1.37 3.37 0.08
C PHE A 71 -2.80 2.87 0.24
N ALA A 72 -3.75 3.79 0.13
CA ALA A 72 -5.14 3.46 -0.07
C ALA A 72 -5.75 4.32 -1.18
N PHE A 73 -6.89 3.89 -1.72
CA PHE A 73 -7.66 4.68 -2.68
C PHE A 73 -9.18 4.49 -2.56
N ILE A 74 -9.93 5.51 -2.96
CA ILE A 74 -11.39 5.52 -2.97
C ILE A 74 -11.94 5.34 -4.39
N TYR A 75 -13.11 4.70 -4.51
CA TYR A 75 -13.80 4.48 -5.77
C TYR A 75 -14.73 5.63 -6.13
N GLU A 76 -15.21 5.59 -7.38
CA GLU A 76 -16.36 6.38 -7.82
C GLU A 76 -17.52 6.22 -6.82
N GLY A 77 -18.05 7.35 -6.35
CA GLY A 77 -19.15 7.40 -5.39
C GLY A 77 -18.78 7.97 -4.02
N VAL A 78 -17.49 7.97 -3.64
CA VAL A 78 -17.03 8.67 -2.43
C VAL A 78 -16.43 10.02 -2.83
N PRO A 79 -16.93 11.15 -2.30
CA PRO A 79 -16.55 12.47 -2.81
C PRO A 79 -15.11 12.87 -2.43
N ASN A 80 -14.63 12.47 -1.25
CA ASN A 80 -13.28 12.73 -0.75
C ASN A 80 -12.97 11.87 0.48
N TRP A 81 -11.75 11.98 1.00
CA TRP A 81 -11.29 11.22 2.17
C TRP A 81 -11.99 11.60 3.47
N ALA A 82 -12.34 12.87 3.66
CA ALA A 82 -13.14 13.30 4.81
C ALA A 82 -14.51 12.60 4.88
N ALA A 83 -15.13 12.33 3.72
CA ALA A 83 -16.37 11.58 3.63
C ALA A 83 -16.17 10.06 3.73
N ALA A 84 -14.98 9.55 3.39
CA ALA A 84 -14.64 8.14 3.53
C ALA A 84 -14.44 7.74 5.01
N ASP A 85 -14.05 8.70 5.87
CA ASP A 85 -13.71 8.52 7.29
C ASP A 85 -12.78 7.31 7.53
N ALA A 86 -11.78 7.18 6.66
CA ALA A 86 -10.90 6.03 6.65
C ALA A 86 -9.82 6.14 7.74
N VAL A 87 -9.62 5.04 8.47
CA VAL A 87 -8.52 4.88 9.43
C VAL A 87 -7.66 3.70 9.02
N VAL A 88 -6.35 3.93 8.96
CA VAL A 88 -5.36 2.88 8.72
C VAL A 88 -4.45 2.74 9.93
N THR A 89 -4.34 1.52 10.43
CA THR A 89 -3.48 1.16 11.56
C THR A 89 -2.32 0.30 11.10
N ILE A 90 -1.10 0.67 11.49
CA ILE A 90 0.12 -0.12 11.23
C ILE A 90 0.60 -0.69 12.56
N ASN A 91 0.62 -2.03 12.63
CA ASN A 91 1.09 -2.78 13.79
C ASN A 91 2.45 -3.39 13.48
N THR A 92 3.47 -3.03 14.26
CA THR A 92 4.82 -3.61 14.17
C THR A 92 5.19 -4.23 15.51
N PRO A 93 5.65 -5.50 15.56
CA PRO A 93 5.99 -6.15 16.82
C PRO A 93 6.96 -5.33 17.68
N GLY A 94 6.60 -5.09 18.94
CA GLY A 94 7.42 -4.33 19.89
C GLY A 94 7.44 -2.81 19.68
N GLN A 95 6.61 -2.27 18.77
CA GLN A 95 6.45 -0.84 18.55
C GLN A 95 5.01 -0.40 18.86
N PRO A 96 4.78 0.87 19.23
CA PRO A 96 3.43 1.41 19.31
C PRO A 96 2.70 1.30 17.97
N THR A 97 1.39 1.04 18.02
CA THR A 97 0.54 1.10 16.83
C THR A 97 0.54 2.50 16.26
N LEU A 98 0.81 2.62 14.96
CA LEU A 98 0.69 3.88 14.23
C LEU A 98 -0.71 3.98 13.63
N GLU A 99 -1.48 4.96 14.06
CA GLU A 99 -2.78 5.28 13.49
C GLU A 99 -2.69 6.47 12.53
N VAL A 100 -3.30 6.33 11.36
CA VAL A 100 -3.39 7.37 10.33
C VAL A 100 -4.85 7.50 9.90
N ARG A 101 -5.45 8.63 10.22
CA ARG A 101 -6.78 9.01 9.72
C ARG A 101 -6.62 9.78 8.42
N LEU A 102 -7.40 9.41 7.42
CA LEU A 102 -7.40 10.02 6.08
C LEU A 102 -8.59 10.97 6.00
N ASP A 103 -8.34 12.28 5.97
CA ASP A 103 -9.36 13.32 6.22
C ASP A 103 -9.33 14.46 5.20
N SER A 104 -8.65 14.28 4.06
CA SER A 104 -8.61 15.30 3.02
C SER A 104 -10.00 15.61 2.46
N HIS A 105 -10.33 16.91 2.41
CA HIS A 105 -11.56 17.44 1.82
C HIS A 105 -11.47 17.65 0.30
N ARG A 106 -10.34 17.31 -0.32
CA ARG A 106 -10.13 17.49 -1.76
C ARG A 106 -10.83 16.39 -2.55
N ASN A 107 -11.59 16.79 -3.56
CA ASN A 107 -12.38 15.86 -4.38
C ASN A 107 -11.62 15.34 -5.61
N ASP A 108 -10.42 15.85 -5.88
CA ASP A 108 -9.62 15.52 -7.07
C ASP A 108 -8.50 14.51 -6.79
N GLN A 109 -8.37 14.02 -5.54
CA GLN A 109 -7.24 13.20 -5.11
C GLN A 109 -7.71 11.92 -4.38
N GLY A 110 -8.20 10.96 -5.16
CA GLY A 110 -8.73 9.70 -4.65
C GLY A 110 -7.68 8.68 -4.19
N MET A 111 -6.38 8.99 -4.27
CA MET A 111 -5.28 8.13 -3.78
C MET A 111 -4.59 8.79 -2.59
N CYS A 112 -4.16 8.01 -1.61
CA CYS A 112 -3.38 8.47 -0.47
C CYS A 112 -2.17 7.55 -0.23
N ALA A 113 -0.96 8.10 -0.20
CA ALA A 113 0.22 7.43 0.34
C ALA A 113 0.28 7.65 1.86
N ILE A 114 0.30 6.55 2.61
CA ILE A 114 0.04 6.52 4.06
C ILE A 114 1.32 6.35 4.87
N ALA A 115 2.21 5.47 4.42
CA ALA A 115 3.48 5.25 5.08
C ALA A 115 4.49 4.68 4.11
N LEU A 116 5.75 5.08 4.27
CA LEU A 116 6.88 4.46 3.60
C LEU A 116 7.67 3.68 4.65
N LEU A 117 7.81 2.38 4.41
CA LEU A 117 8.64 1.48 5.20
C LEU A 117 9.93 1.24 4.43
N GLU A 118 11.08 1.51 5.05
CA GLU A 118 12.39 1.38 4.41
C GLU A 118 13.30 0.45 5.22
N ASN A 119 14.03 -0.41 4.51
CA ASN A 119 15.02 -1.26 5.11
C ASN A 119 16.36 -0.51 5.24
N THR A 120 16.68 -0.10 6.46
CA THR A 120 17.93 0.59 6.79
C THR A 120 18.80 -0.37 7.60
N GLY A 121 19.66 -1.11 6.92
CA GLY A 121 20.60 -2.05 7.56
C GLY A 121 19.92 -3.19 8.32
N GLY A 122 18.85 -3.76 7.76
CA GLY A 122 18.05 -4.83 8.37
C GLY A 122 16.97 -4.34 9.33
N ASN A 123 16.96 -3.05 9.67
CA ASN A 123 15.92 -2.44 10.50
C ASN A 123 14.78 -1.87 9.65
N ILE A 124 13.57 -1.84 10.22
CA ILE A 124 12.42 -1.18 9.63
C ILE A 124 12.44 0.28 10.07
N GLN A 125 12.63 1.20 9.13
CA GLN A 125 12.36 2.63 9.33
C GLN A 125 10.96 2.93 8.80
N VAL A 126 10.10 3.51 9.64
CA VAL A 126 8.73 3.88 9.29
C VAL A 126 8.62 5.39 9.17
N THR A 127 8.24 5.87 8.00
CA THR A 127 7.90 7.27 7.76
C THR A 127 6.40 7.38 7.55
N LYS A 128 5.69 8.05 8.47
CA LYS A 128 4.27 8.39 8.28
C LYS A 128 4.16 9.41 7.15
N LEU A 129 3.30 9.13 6.19
CA LEU A 129 2.95 9.98 5.06
C LEU A 129 1.47 10.34 5.13
N MET A 130 1.09 11.42 4.47
CA MET A 130 -0.32 11.79 4.23
C MET A 130 -0.40 12.56 2.90
N ASP A 131 0.21 11.96 1.87
CA ASP A 131 0.30 12.60 0.56
C ASP A 131 -0.82 12.11 -0.33
N TYR A 132 -1.56 13.04 -0.92
CA TYR A 132 -2.74 12.76 -1.73
C TYR A 132 -2.44 12.95 -3.21
N PHE A 133 -2.89 12.01 -4.04
CA PHE A 133 -2.61 11.98 -5.48
C PHE A 133 -3.86 11.72 -6.30
N GLN A 134 -3.83 12.14 -7.56
CA GLN A 134 -4.93 11.89 -8.50
C GLN A 134 -4.98 10.43 -8.96
N SER A 135 -3.83 9.74 -9.04
CA SER A 135 -3.76 8.37 -9.54
C SER A 135 -2.52 7.62 -9.05
N HIS A 136 -2.53 6.29 -9.22
CA HIS A 136 -1.39 5.41 -9.00
C HIS A 136 -0.12 5.89 -9.70
N GLN A 137 -0.23 6.37 -10.94
CA GLN A 137 0.92 6.83 -11.73
C GLN A 137 1.58 8.06 -11.13
N TYR A 138 0.80 9.03 -10.63
CA TYR A 138 1.34 10.21 -9.97
C TYR A 138 2.03 9.86 -8.65
N MET A 139 1.42 8.98 -7.86
CA MET A 139 2.00 8.47 -6.61
C MET A 139 3.31 7.71 -6.88
N ASP A 140 3.30 6.74 -7.79
CA ASP A 140 4.51 6.00 -8.17
C ASP A 140 5.62 6.95 -8.67
N SER A 141 5.29 7.93 -9.51
CA SER A 141 6.28 8.91 -9.99
C SER A 141 6.90 9.72 -8.86
N ALA A 142 6.12 10.11 -7.85
CA ALA A 142 6.61 10.85 -6.68
C ALA A 142 7.58 10.01 -5.84
N TYR A 143 7.28 8.72 -5.65
CA TYR A 143 8.07 7.80 -4.82
C TYR A 143 9.10 6.96 -5.59
N LYS A 144 9.11 7.07 -6.92
CA LYS A 144 10.10 6.50 -7.85
C LYS A 144 10.21 4.97 -7.75
N PHE A 145 9.11 4.24 -7.75
CA PHE A 145 9.16 2.78 -7.91
C PHE A 145 9.32 2.39 -9.39
N GLY A 146 8.78 3.19 -10.30
CA GLY A 146 8.99 3.05 -11.75
C GLY A 146 8.16 1.92 -12.37
N LEU A 147 6.95 1.67 -11.85
CA LEU A 147 6.03 0.72 -12.44
C LEU A 147 5.42 1.28 -13.73
N ARG A 148 4.90 0.36 -14.55
CA ARG A 148 4.07 0.71 -15.71
C ARG A 148 2.61 0.50 -15.34
N TRP A 149 1.83 1.57 -15.43
CA TRP A 149 0.42 1.56 -15.06
C TRP A 149 -0.47 1.46 -16.28
N THR A 150 -1.51 0.64 -16.17
CA THR A 150 -2.64 0.59 -17.10
C THR A 150 -3.93 0.78 -16.30
N ALA A 151 -4.95 1.39 -16.90
CA ALA A 151 -6.25 1.53 -16.25
C ALA A 151 -6.81 0.15 -15.89
N GLY A 152 -7.00 -0.11 -14.60
CA GLY A 152 -7.74 -1.26 -14.10
C GLY A 152 -9.22 -0.91 -13.97
N LYS A 153 -10.09 -1.90 -14.14
CA LYS A 153 -11.52 -1.78 -13.85
C LYS A 153 -11.91 -2.91 -12.92
N LYS A 154 -12.62 -2.60 -11.82
CA LYS A 154 -13.36 -3.62 -11.05
C LYS A 154 -14.68 -3.85 -11.79
N ASP A 155 -14.94 -5.10 -12.17
CA ASP A 155 -16.26 -5.55 -12.64
C ASP A 155 -17.17 -5.84 -11.44
#